data_AF-A0A067NHE8-F1
#
_entry.id   AF-A0A067NHE8-F1
#
_cell.length_a   1.000
_cell.length_b   1.000
_cell.length_c   1.000
_cell.angle_alpha   90.00
_cell.angle_beta   90.00
_cell.angle_gamma   90.00
#
_symmetry.space_group_name_H-M   'P 1'
#
loop_
_entity.id
_entity.type
_entity.pdbx_description
1 polymer ?
#
loop_
_entity_poly.entity_id
_entity_poly.type
_entity_poly.pdbx_seq_one_letter_code
_entity_poly.pdbx_strand_id
1 'polypeptide(L)'
;MGIFYVYFSQAGIPRVSTDVTWRIVGTFSDAATADEWWRAVSRAQLPGANANLLADIKRINPQFYNHNAAVFNVLNFFSDARVNTISESFRGRAFLTLQNDRGARGVDIIPDQGVTDLISGDW
;
A
#
# COMPACT_ATOMS: atom_id res chain seq x y z
N MET A 1 11.96 -11.09 -14.20
CA MET A 1 10.82 -11.05 -13.25
C MET A 1 9.86 -9.99 -13.76
N GLY A 2 8.56 -10.29 -13.77
CA GLY A 2 7.54 -9.41 -14.34
C GLY A 2 6.96 -8.45 -13.29
N ILE A 3 6.13 -7.53 -13.78
CA ILE A 3 5.39 -6.56 -12.97
C ILE A 3 4.66 -7.25 -11.81
N PHE A 4 4.74 -6.67 -10.62
CA PHE A 4 4.07 -7.14 -9.41
C PHE A 4 2.98 -6.16 -8.96
N TYR A 5 1.81 -6.65 -8.56
CA TYR A 5 0.65 -5.84 -8.20
C TYR A 5 0.30 -6.09 -6.74
N VAL A 6 -0.13 -5.04 -6.06
CA VAL A 6 -0.67 -5.13 -4.71
C VAL A 6 -1.95 -4.33 -4.64
N TYR A 7 -2.80 -4.70 -3.69
CA TYR A 7 -4.05 -4.07 -3.39
C TYR A 7 -3.98 -3.45 -2.00
N PHE A 8 -4.40 -2.19 -1.89
CA PHE A 8 -4.62 -1.52 -0.64
C PHE A 8 -6.12 -1.32 -0.42
N SER A 9 -6.59 -1.74 0.75
CA SER A 9 -7.94 -1.47 1.22
C SER A 9 -7.92 -0.49 2.39
N GLN A 10 -9.02 0.22 2.61
CA GLN A 10 -9.20 1.08 3.78
C GLN A 10 -9.50 0.23 5.03
N ALA A 11 -8.71 0.41 6.08
CA ALA A 11 -8.95 -0.14 7.41
C ALA A 11 -8.82 0.97 8.48
N GLY A 12 -9.43 0.76 9.65
CA GLY A 12 -9.18 1.62 10.83
C GLY A 12 -10.23 2.69 11.14
N ILE A 13 -11.40 2.68 10.48
CA ILE A 13 -12.55 3.46 10.96
C ILE A 13 -13.50 2.50 11.70
N PRO A 14 -13.65 2.58 13.03
CA PRO A 14 -14.65 1.80 13.75
C PRO A 14 -16.02 2.12 13.14
N ARG A 15 -16.70 1.10 12.60
CA ARG A 15 -18.00 1.16 11.87
C ARG A 15 -17.96 1.51 10.38
N VAL A 16 -16.79 1.70 9.78
CA VAL A 16 -16.66 1.84 8.31
C VAL A 16 -15.60 0.87 7.82
N SER A 17 -15.89 -0.43 7.90
CA SER A 17 -15.18 -1.50 7.17
C SER A 17 -15.66 -1.54 5.73
N THR A 18 -15.74 -0.39 5.07
CA THR A 18 -16.29 -0.34 3.73
C THR A 18 -15.14 -0.48 2.74
N ASP A 19 -15.04 -1.65 2.11
CA ASP A 19 -14.27 -1.91 0.88
C ASP A 19 -14.85 -1.13 -0.33
N VAL A 20 -15.27 0.12 -0.11
CA VAL A 20 -15.95 0.93 -1.12
C VAL A 20 -15.27 2.28 -1.33
N THR A 21 -14.28 2.64 -0.50
CA THR A 21 -13.52 3.88 -0.60
C THR A 21 -12.02 3.63 -0.49
N TRP A 22 -11.22 4.47 -1.16
CA TRP A 22 -9.75 4.44 -1.11
C TRP A 22 -9.12 3.09 -1.49
N ARG A 23 -9.70 2.41 -2.49
CA ARG A 23 -9.12 1.20 -3.06
C ARG A 23 -8.00 1.58 -4.00
N ILE A 24 -6.78 1.10 -3.74
CA ILE A 24 -5.61 1.51 -4.51
C ILE A 24 -4.91 0.25 -5.02
N VAL A 25 -4.51 0.26 -6.28
CA VAL A 25 -3.56 -0.71 -6.82
C VAL A 25 -2.18 -0.09 -6.79
N GLY A 26 -1.24 -0.78 -6.14
CA GLY A 26 0.17 -0.53 -6.32
C GLY A 26 0.73 -1.44 -7.38
N THR A 27 1.51 -0.88 -8.30
CA THR A 27 2.20 -1.64 -9.34
C THR A 27 3.68 -1.41 -9.18
N PHE A 28 4.44 -2.50 -9.09
CA PHE A 28 5.88 -2.53 -8.87
C PHE A 28 6.56 -3.19 -10.07
N SER A 29 7.81 -2.82 -10.35
CA SER A 29 8.61 -3.42 -11.43
C SER A 29 8.78 -4.94 -11.28
N ASP A 30 8.80 -5.41 -10.03
CA ASP A 30 8.92 -6.80 -9.63
C ASP A 30 8.51 -7.00 -8.15
N ALA A 31 8.40 -8.26 -7.72
CA ALA A 31 8.02 -8.62 -6.36
C ALA A 31 9.06 -8.19 -5.31
N ALA A 32 10.35 -8.14 -5.68
CA ALA A 32 11.42 -7.70 -4.78
C ALA A 32 11.26 -6.21 -4.43
N THR A 33 10.90 -5.39 -5.41
CA THR A 33 10.62 -3.96 -5.23
C THR A 33 9.41 -3.73 -4.33
N ALA A 34 8.37 -4.56 -4.44
CA ALA A 34 7.23 -4.50 -3.52
C ALA A 34 7.62 -4.85 -2.07
N ASP A 35 8.49 -5.85 -1.88
CA ASP A 35 9.00 -6.20 -0.55
C ASP A 35 9.94 -5.14 0.04
N GLU A 36 10.81 -4.55 -0.80
CA GLU A 36 11.63 -3.38 -0.45
C GLU A 36 10.76 -2.20 0.01
N TRP A 37 9.68 -1.92 -0.73
CA TRP A 37 8.72 -0.87 -0.39
C TRP A 37 8.07 -1.13 0.97
N TRP A 38 7.61 -2.37 1.20
CA TRP A 38 7.03 -2.74 2.49
C TRP A 38 8.02 -2.54 3.64
N ARG A 39 9.28 -3.00 3.49
CA ARG A 39 10.31 -2.81 4.51
C ARG A 39 10.61 -1.34 4.78
N ALA A 40 10.61 -0.51 3.74
CA ALA A 40 10.85 0.92 3.87
C ALA A 40 9.71 1.62 4.61
N VAL A 41 8.46 1.25 4.32
CA VAL A 41 7.26 1.76 4.99
C VAL A 41 7.17 1.27 6.43
N SER A 42 7.37 -0.02 6.67
CA SER A 42 7.21 -0.64 7.99
C SER A 42 8.31 -0.26 8.99
N ARG A 43 9.47 0.19 8.49
CA ARG A 43 10.63 0.63 9.31
C ARG A 43 10.88 2.14 9.22
N ALA A 44 9.95 2.88 8.61
CA ALA A 44 10.08 4.32 8.44
C ALA A 44 10.21 5.01 9.80
N GLN A 45 11.32 5.70 10.01
CA GLN A 45 11.52 6.59 11.17
C GLN A 45 11.39 8.03 10.69
N LEU A 46 10.15 8.52 10.68
CA LEU A 46 9.89 9.90 10.27
C LEU A 46 10.13 10.86 11.44
N PRO A 47 10.66 12.06 11.20
CA PRO A 47 10.99 13.00 12.26
C PRO A 47 9.75 13.69 12.84
N GLY A 48 9.83 14.02 14.14
CA GLY A 48 8.88 14.90 14.83
C GLY A 48 7.45 14.36 14.86
N ALA A 49 6.47 15.24 14.59
CA ALA A 49 5.05 14.90 14.62
C ALA A 49 4.62 13.82 13.61
N ASN A 50 5.51 13.43 12.67
CA ASN A 50 5.21 12.45 11.63
C ASN A 50 5.63 11.02 11.99
N ALA A 51 6.22 10.78 13.17
CA ALA A 51 6.81 9.49 13.53
C ALA A 51 5.90 8.26 13.31
N ASN A 52 4.58 8.45 13.43
CA ASN A 52 3.58 7.38 13.26
C ASN A 52 2.78 7.46 11.95
N LEU A 53 3.15 8.34 11.01
CA LEU A 53 2.36 8.61 9.80
C LEU A 53 2.06 7.35 8.98
N LEU A 54 3.02 6.42 8.90
CA LEU A 54 2.92 5.20 8.12
C LEU A 54 2.51 3.97 8.96
N ALA A 55 2.32 4.13 10.27
CA ALA A 55 2.10 3.02 11.19
C ALA A 55 0.79 2.24 10.94
N ASP A 56 -0.19 2.91 10.33
CA ASP A 56 -1.51 2.35 9.99
C ASP A 56 -1.50 1.59 8.65
N ILE A 57 -0.39 1.55 7.92
CA ILE A 57 -0.24 0.67 6.76
C ILE A 57 0.16 -0.72 7.27
N LYS A 58 -0.68 -1.72 7.02
CA LYS A 58 -0.49 -3.11 7.45
C LYS A 58 -0.48 -4.05 6.26
N ARG A 59 0.58 -4.85 6.12
CA ARG A 59 0.63 -5.93 5.14
C ARG A 59 -0.11 -7.15 5.70
N ILE A 60 -1.13 -7.61 4.99
CA ILE A 60 -1.90 -8.81 5.31
C ILE A 60 -1.25 -10.03 4.64
N ASN A 61 -0.86 -9.90 3.38
CA ASN A 61 -0.07 -10.87 2.65
C ASN A 61 0.77 -10.14 1.56
N PRO A 62 1.56 -10.83 0.72
CA PRO A 62 2.38 -10.15 -0.28
C PRO A 62 1.62 -9.24 -1.25
N GLN A 63 0.35 -9.53 -1.54
CA GLN A 63 -0.49 -8.76 -2.45
C GLN A 63 -1.50 -7.86 -1.75
N PHE A 64 -1.82 -8.08 -0.47
CA PHE A 64 -2.92 -7.39 0.18
C PHE A 64 -2.45 -6.60 1.39
N TYR A 65 -2.82 -5.32 1.40
CA TYR A 65 -2.46 -4.35 2.40
C TYR A 65 -3.71 -3.60 2.86
N ASN A 66 -3.66 -3.15 4.11
CA ASN A 66 -4.62 -2.24 4.69
C ASN A 66 -3.93 -0.91 4.96
N HIS A 67 -4.67 0.20 4.86
CA HIS A 67 -4.20 1.51 5.27
C HIS A 67 -5.34 2.32 5.85
N ASN A 68 -5.01 3.37 6.61
CA ASN A 68 -5.99 4.32 7.11
C ASN A 68 -5.82 5.67 6.40
N ALA A 69 -6.63 5.93 5.38
CA ALA A 69 -6.58 7.16 4.60
C ALA A 69 -6.82 8.45 5.42
N ALA A 70 -7.44 8.34 6.61
CA ALA A 70 -7.60 9.46 7.53
C ALA A 70 -6.28 9.84 8.23
N VAL A 71 -5.36 8.88 8.38
CA VAL A 71 -4.01 9.10 8.93
C VAL A 71 -3.03 9.38 7.80
N PHE A 72 -2.96 8.47 6.83
CA PHE A 72 -2.16 8.61 5.63
C PHE A 72 -2.79 7.88 4.47
N ASN A 73 -3.20 8.63 3.46
CA ASN A 73 -3.67 8.08 2.19
C ASN A 73 -2.46 7.62 1.37
N VAL A 74 -2.38 6.31 1.11
CA VAL A 74 -1.25 5.69 0.39
C VAL A 74 -1.06 6.30 -1.00
N LEU A 75 -2.13 6.80 -1.64
CA LEU A 75 -2.03 7.50 -2.93
C LEU A 75 -1.08 8.70 -2.88
N ASN A 76 -0.92 9.32 -1.70
CA ASN A 76 -0.05 10.47 -1.50
C ASN A 76 1.44 10.10 -1.33
N PHE A 77 1.80 8.81 -1.38
CA PHE A 77 3.18 8.35 -1.14
C PHE A 77 4.23 9.08 -1.96
N PHE A 78 3.92 9.42 -3.22
CA PHE A 78 4.86 10.11 -4.11
C PHE A 78 4.74 11.65 -4.11
N SER A 79 3.74 12.21 -3.44
CA SER A 79 3.45 13.66 -3.45
C SER A 79 3.54 14.31 -2.07
N ASP A 80 3.50 13.55 -0.99
CA ASP A 80 3.59 14.06 0.37
C ASP A 80 5.05 14.29 0.78
N ALA A 81 5.40 15.54 1.07
CA ALA A 81 6.77 15.93 1.43
C ALA A 81 7.29 15.21 2.69
N ARG A 82 6.41 14.77 3.59
CA ARG A 82 6.77 14.11 4.85
C ARG A 82 7.41 12.73 4.65
N VAL A 83 7.15 12.10 3.50
CA VAL A 83 7.68 10.77 3.16
C VAL A 83 8.65 10.81 1.99
N ASN A 84 9.07 12.00 1.55
CA ASN A 84 9.82 12.16 0.32
C ASN A 84 11.13 11.34 0.33
N THR A 85 11.84 11.34 1.45
CA THR A 85 13.10 10.58 1.65
C THR A 85 12.94 9.08 1.43
N ILE A 86 11.75 8.54 1.66
CA ILE A 86 11.42 7.14 1.42
C ILE A 86 10.92 6.96 -0.01
N SER A 87 10.06 7.86 -0.49
CA SER A 87 9.38 7.72 -1.78
C SER A 87 10.30 7.85 -3.00
N GLU A 88 11.38 8.64 -2.89
CA GLU A 88 12.30 8.90 -4.01
C GLU A 88 12.92 7.61 -4.58
N SER A 89 13.29 6.65 -3.73
CA SER A 89 13.90 5.39 -4.18
C SER A 89 12.97 4.46 -4.95
N PHE A 90 11.65 4.75 -4.95
CA PHE A 90 10.63 3.97 -5.64
C PHE A 90 10.08 4.66 -6.89
N ARG A 91 10.47 5.91 -7.18
CA ARG A 91 10.05 6.58 -8.41
C ARG A 91 10.55 5.81 -9.63
N GLY A 92 9.64 5.53 -10.57
CA GLY A 92 9.93 4.73 -11.77
C GLY A 92 10.01 3.21 -11.53
N ARG A 93 9.99 2.77 -10.26
CA ARG A 93 9.95 1.34 -9.88
C ARG A 93 8.59 0.94 -9.29
N ALA A 94 7.80 1.91 -8.86
CA ALA A 94 6.43 1.71 -8.42
C ALA A 94 5.52 2.87 -8.86
N PHE A 95 4.23 2.57 -9.04
CA PHE A 95 3.18 3.56 -9.20
C PHE A 95 1.94 3.15 -8.42
N LEU A 96 1.19 4.13 -7.92
CA LEU A 96 -0.03 3.91 -7.13
C LEU A 96 -1.21 4.52 -7.88
N THR A 97 -2.28 3.75 -8.02
CA THR A 97 -3.47 4.15 -8.76
C THR A 97 -4.70 3.98 -7.91
N LEU A 98 -5.45 5.07 -7.73
CA LEU A 98 -6.78 5.02 -7.14
C LEU A 98 -7.70 4.28 -8.11
N GLN A 99 -8.29 3.18 -7.64
CA GLN A 99 -9.33 2.49 -8.38
C GLN A 99 -10.64 3.26 -8.29
N ASN A 100 -11.60 2.95 -9.16
CA ASN A 100 -12.93 3.53 -9.12
C ASN A 100 -13.61 3.22 -7.77
N ASP A 101 -13.51 4.15 -6.82
CA ASP A 101 -14.05 4.05 -5.49
C ASP A 101 -15.38 4.81 -5.42
N ARG A 102 -16.32 4.36 -4.57
CA ARG A 102 -17.73 4.83 -4.46
C ARG A 102 -18.74 4.31 -5.48
N GLY A 103 -18.34 3.47 -6.44
CA GLY A 103 -19.25 2.80 -7.39
C GLY A 103 -19.64 1.34 -7.05
N ALA A 104 -19.08 0.78 -5.97
CA ALA A 104 -19.34 -0.57 -5.43
C ALA A 104 -19.11 -1.79 -6.38
N ARG A 105 -18.53 -1.64 -7.58
CA ARG A 105 -18.50 -2.76 -8.56
C ARG A 105 -17.22 -3.00 -9.36
N GLY A 106 -16.18 -2.17 -9.24
CA GLY A 106 -14.90 -2.42 -9.93
C GLY A 106 -13.78 -2.58 -8.93
N VAL A 107 -13.26 -3.78 -8.75
CA VAL A 107 -11.85 -3.98 -8.39
C VAL A 107 -11.20 -4.43 -9.68
N ASP A 108 -10.17 -3.75 -10.13
CA ASP A 108 -9.41 -4.22 -11.28
C ASP A 108 -8.85 -5.60 -10.95
N ILE A 109 -9.09 -6.55 -11.84
CA ILE A 109 -8.54 -7.89 -11.71
C ILE A 109 -7.03 -7.77 -11.92
N ILE A 110 -6.25 -7.94 -10.85
CA ILE A 110 -4.81 -8.10 -10.99
C ILE A 110 -4.53 -9.49 -11.59
N PRO A 111 -3.60 -9.61 -12.55
CA PRO A 111 -3.19 -10.91 -13.08
C PRO A 111 -2.72 -11.84 -11.96
N ASP A 112 -2.82 -13.15 -12.14
CA ASP A 112 -2.18 -14.11 -11.24
C ASP A 112 -0.66 -13.88 -11.24
N GLN A 113 -0.05 -13.82 -10.05
CA GLN A 113 1.35 -13.45 -9.86
C GLN A 113 2.16 -14.53 -9.17
N GLY A 114 1.60 -15.75 -9.03
CA GLY A 114 2.31 -16.89 -8.46
C GLY A 114 2.79 -16.63 -7.02
N VAL A 115 1.94 -16.01 -6.19
CA VAL A 115 2.27 -15.72 -4.80
C VAL A 115 2.13 -17.00 -3.98
N THR A 116 3.25 -17.68 -3.78
CA THR A 116 3.33 -18.93 -3.00
C THR A 116 3.46 -18.71 -1.50
N ASP A 117 3.80 -17.48 -1.10
CA ASP A 117 4.00 -17.12 0.31
C ASP A 117 2.64 -16.76 0.94
N LEU A 118 1.85 -17.80 1.23
CA LEU A 118 0.76 -17.69 2.20
C LEU A 118 1.41 -17.39 3.57
N ILE A 119 1.37 -16.12 4.00
CA ILE A 119 1.83 -15.75 5.34
C ILE A 119 0.87 -16.37 6.35
N SER A 120 1.22 -17.55 6.85
CA SER A 120 0.77 -18.07 8.14
C SER A 120 1.80 -17.64 9.18
N GLY A 121 1.54 -16.54 9.89
CA GLY A 121 2.35 -16.16 11.06
C GLY A 121 2.39 -14.66 11.29
N ASP A 122 1.87 -14.25 12.44
CA ASP A 122 1.86 -12.90 12.99
C ASP A 122 3.26 -12.26 13.03
N TRP A 123 3.30 -10.94 12.82
CA TRP A 123 4.46 -10.07 13.04
C TRP A 123 4.17 -9.01 14.10
#